data_AF-A0A930MVQ8-F1
#
_entry.id   AF-A0A930MVQ8-F1
#
_cell.length_a   1.000
_cell.length_b   1.000
_cell.length_c   1.000
_cell.angle_alpha   90.00
_cell.angle_beta   90.00
_cell.angle_gamma   90.00
#
_symmetry.space_group_name_H-M   'P 1'
#
loop_
_entity.id
_entity.type
_entity.pdbx_description
1 polymer ?
#
loop_
_entity_poly.entity_id
_entity_poly.type
_entity_poly.pdbx_seq_one_letter_code
_entity_poly.pdbx_strand_id
1 'polypeptide(L)'
;MELGHSMEERMGVMEVVKALWDAAKWKQIIAMGLALVLMTVPKMLNSSFTDGTGVDITPEETTIFFNYHIAFVICCMIASYGMTALGSQQMSKLGISVLKEWAVRWILFVLLPVLFFVAIVHLFDNIGGDSPYITHLFGVRLFNLLACYTLPLFFFGTSFFFLISTFFKRLSFLFGALILLIALLILRTLQPEGGFSDEAMQSAAQPVIGFLVVVSVLMLALSYYIIWWKRKEQAATTP
;
A
#
# COMPACT_ATOMS: atom_id res chain seq x y z
N MET A 1 -14.84 3.15 -37.91
CA MET A 1 -14.71 4.40 -37.12
C MET A 1 -14.37 4.11 -35.66
N GLU A 2 -14.98 3.11 -35.02
CA GLU A 2 -14.68 2.70 -33.63
C GLU A 2 -13.25 2.18 -33.39
N LEU A 3 -12.65 1.50 -34.37
CA LEU A 3 -11.28 0.98 -34.27
C LEU A 3 -10.21 2.09 -34.17
N GLY A 4 -10.39 3.20 -34.88
CA GLY A 4 -9.48 4.34 -34.85
C GLY A 4 -9.53 5.09 -33.52
N HIS A 5 -10.73 5.32 -32.99
CA HIS A 5 -10.92 5.96 -31.69
C HIS A 5 -10.33 5.10 -30.55
N SER A 6 -10.43 3.76 -30.62
CA SER A 6 -9.83 2.89 -29.60
C SER A 6 -8.30 2.83 -29.67
N MET A 7 -7.70 2.97 -30.86
CA MET A 7 -6.24 3.01 -31.04
C MET A 7 -5.65 4.31 -30.51
N GLU A 8 -6.27 5.44 -30.84
CA GLU A 8 -5.86 6.77 -30.38
C GLU A 8 -6.01 6.90 -28.85
N GLU A 9 -7.07 6.31 -28.30
CA GLU A 9 -7.31 6.25 -26.86
C GLU A 9 -6.29 5.36 -26.10
N ARG A 10 -5.88 4.23 -26.68
CA ARG A 10 -4.81 3.38 -26.12
C ARG A 10 -3.46 4.06 -26.16
N MET A 11 -3.15 4.79 -27.23
CA MET A 11 -1.94 5.61 -27.33
C MET A 11 -1.88 6.66 -26.21
N GLY A 12 -2.97 7.39 -25.97
CA GLY A 12 -3.01 8.39 -24.91
C GLY A 12 -2.82 7.81 -23.50
N VAL A 13 -3.37 6.63 -23.20
CA VAL A 13 -3.14 5.96 -21.90
C VAL A 13 -1.69 5.48 -21.77
N MET A 14 -1.12 4.93 -22.84
CA MET A 14 0.27 4.45 -22.84
C MET A 14 1.27 5.59 -22.62
N GLU A 15 1.04 6.74 -23.25
CA GLU A 15 1.85 7.95 -23.05
C GLU A 15 1.82 8.43 -21.60
N VAL A 16 0.65 8.38 -20.95
CA VAL A 16 0.49 8.74 -19.54
C VAL A 16 1.20 7.77 -18.62
N VAL A 17 1.03 6.46 -18.85
CA VAL A 17 1.73 5.42 -18.10
C VAL A 17 3.23 5.63 -18.21
N LYS A 18 3.74 5.85 -19.43
CA LYS A 18 5.15 6.12 -19.69
C LYS A 18 5.64 7.37 -18.99
N ALA A 19 4.91 8.48 -19.08
CA ALA A 19 5.28 9.74 -18.43
C ALA A 19 5.31 9.61 -16.89
N LEU A 20 4.31 8.93 -16.30
CA LEU A 20 4.28 8.66 -14.86
C LEU A 20 5.42 7.75 -14.43
N TRP A 21 5.67 6.69 -15.19
CA TRP A 21 6.75 5.77 -14.95
C TRP A 21 8.09 6.49 -15.03
N ASP A 22 8.38 7.24 -16.09
CA ASP A 22 9.66 7.93 -16.26
C ASP A 22 9.93 8.92 -15.12
N ALA A 23 8.89 9.56 -14.58
CA ALA A 23 9.03 10.50 -13.48
C ALA A 23 9.13 9.85 -12.09
N ALA A 24 8.66 8.61 -11.92
CA ALA A 24 8.63 7.92 -10.63
C ALA A 24 9.56 6.70 -10.51
N LYS A 25 10.02 6.14 -11.63
CA LYS A 25 10.67 4.82 -11.71
C LYS A 25 11.83 4.70 -10.75
N TRP A 26 12.69 5.71 -10.63
CA TRP A 26 13.84 5.63 -9.73
C TRP A 26 13.44 5.60 -8.26
N LYS A 27 12.41 6.35 -7.86
CA LYS A 27 11.89 6.30 -6.49
C LYS A 27 11.28 4.94 -6.18
N GLN A 28 10.54 4.37 -7.12
CA GLN A 28 9.94 3.04 -6.97
C GLN A 28 11.01 1.94 -6.97
N ILE A 29 11.99 1.99 -7.88
CA ILE A 29 13.09 1.02 -7.95
C ILE A 29 13.94 1.07 -6.68
N ILE A 30 14.30 2.26 -6.19
CA ILE A 30 15.08 2.39 -4.94
C ILE A 30 14.27 1.85 -3.76
N ALA A 31 12.98 2.19 -3.66
CA ALA A 31 12.08 1.67 -2.64
C ALA A 31 12.00 0.13 -2.68
N MET A 32 11.84 -0.44 -3.88
CA MET A 32 11.78 -1.88 -4.10
C MET A 32 13.10 -2.56 -3.75
N GLY A 33 14.23 -2.03 -4.20
CA GLY A 33 15.55 -2.56 -3.87
C GLY A 33 15.81 -2.55 -2.37
N LEU A 34 15.49 -1.44 -1.68
CA LEU A 34 15.61 -1.35 -0.22
C LEU A 34 14.72 -2.39 0.48
N ALA A 35 13.47 -2.53 0.05
CA ALA A 35 12.55 -3.51 0.63
C ALA A 35 13.04 -4.95 0.43
N LEU A 36 13.52 -5.30 -0.76
CA LEU A 36 14.07 -6.63 -1.03
C LEU A 36 15.29 -6.92 -0.16
N VAL A 37 16.22 -5.96 0.00
CA VAL A 37 17.36 -6.12 0.90
C VAL A 37 16.86 -6.33 2.34
N LEU A 38 15.97 -5.48 2.83
CA LEU A 38 15.41 -5.61 4.18
C LEU A 38 14.66 -6.92 4.41
N MET A 39 14.01 -7.48 3.39
CA MET A 39 13.33 -8.78 3.48
C MET A 39 14.29 -9.98 3.51
N THR A 40 15.53 -9.82 3.04
CA THR A 40 16.56 -10.88 3.10
C THR A 40 17.35 -10.89 4.41
N VAL A 41 17.46 -9.75 5.09
CA VAL A 41 18.21 -9.61 6.36
C VAL A 41 17.69 -10.50 7.49
N PRO A 42 16.37 -10.62 7.75
CA PRO A 42 15.84 -11.50 8.79
C PRO A 42 16.22 -12.97 8.61
N LYS A 43 16.23 -13.47 7.36
CA LYS A 43 16.69 -14.84 7.08
C LYS A 43 18.14 -15.05 7.50
N MET A 44 19.01 -14.06 7.31
CA MET A 44 20.43 -14.15 7.68
C MET A 44 20.68 -13.96 9.19
N LEU A 45 19.85 -13.15 9.88
CA LEU A 45 19.99 -12.91 11.31
C LEU A 45 19.34 -14.01 12.15
N ASN A 46 18.14 -14.47 11.80
CA ASN A 46 17.47 -15.58 12.52
C ASN A 46 18.27 -16.89 12.44
N SER A 47 18.93 -17.18 11.31
CA SER A 47 19.83 -18.32 11.20
C SER A 47 21.09 -18.21 12.09
N SER A 48 21.38 -17.01 12.61
CA SER A 48 22.55 -16.71 13.42
C SER A 48 22.23 -16.51 14.91
N PHE A 49 20.94 -16.42 15.30
CA PHE A 49 20.50 -16.15 16.68
C PHE A 49 19.67 -17.28 17.32
N THR A 50 19.49 -18.42 16.65
CA THR A 50 18.93 -19.63 17.26
C THR A 50 19.93 -20.34 18.18
N ASP A 51 20.41 -19.62 19.20
CA ASP A 51 21.31 -20.11 20.26
C ASP A 51 20.55 -20.27 21.59
N GLY A 52 19.55 -21.17 21.61
CA GLY A 52 19.27 -21.95 22.81
C GLY A 52 18.33 -21.41 23.90
N THR A 53 17.45 -20.43 23.64
CA THR A 53 16.52 -19.91 24.68
C THR A 53 15.14 -20.58 24.74
N GLY A 54 14.83 -21.55 23.87
CA GLY A 54 13.72 -22.48 24.05
C GLY A 54 12.30 -21.87 24.12
N VAL A 55 12.10 -20.66 23.61
CA VAL A 55 10.75 -20.14 23.33
C VAL A 55 10.47 -20.40 21.85
N ASP A 56 9.73 -21.47 21.56
CA ASP A 56 9.36 -21.89 20.21
C ASP A 56 8.42 -20.86 19.55
N ILE A 57 8.98 -19.74 19.07
CA ILE A 57 8.42 -19.03 17.92
C ILE A 57 9.15 -19.61 16.73
N THR A 58 8.44 -20.34 15.87
CA THR A 58 9.09 -20.98 14.72
C THR A 58 9.80 -19.91 13.86
N PRO A 59 11.06 -20.13 13.43
CA PRO A 59 11.80 -19.17 12.61
C PRO A 59 11.03 -18.75 11.34
N GLU A 60 10.18 -19.65 10.85
CA GLU A 60 9.28 -19.52 9.71
C GLU A 60 8.20 -18.45 9.96
N GLU A 61 7.50 -18.51 11.10
CA GLU A 61 6.50 -17.52 11.48
C GLU A 61 7.11 -16.12 11.63
N THR A 62 8.32 -16.00 12.17
CA THR A 62 8.94 -14.68 12.39
C THR A 62 9.39 -14.00 11.09
N THR A 63 9.92 -14.76 10.13
CA THR A 63 10.49 -14.23 8.88
C THR A 63 9.40 -13.75 7.92
N ILE A 64 8.38 -14.57 7.70
CA ILE A 64 7.26 -14.22 6.81
C ILE A 64 6.45 -13.08 7.42
N PHE A 65 6.18 -13.14 8.73
CA PHE A 65 5.54 -12.06 9.46
C PHE A 65 6.28 -10.74 9.25
N PHE A 66 7.60 -10.72 9.45
CA PHE A 66 8.41 -9.51 9.25
C PHE A 66 8.38 -9.02 7.78
N ASN A 67 8.45 -9.94 6.82
CA ASN A 67 8.38 -9.60 5.39
C ASN A 67 7.04 -8.96 5.01
N TYR A 68 5.92 -9.40 5.59
CA TYR A 68 4.62 -8.74 5.40
C TYR A 68 4.60 -7.31 5.95
N HIS A 69 5.30 -7.02 7.05
CA HIS A 69 5.41 -5.66 7.58
C HIS A 69 6.23 -4.76 6.66
N ILE A 70 7.37 -5.25 6.15
CA ILE A 70 8.16 -4.51 5.16
C ILE A 70 7.33 -4.25 3.90
N ALA A 71 6.66 -5.29 3.38
CA ALA A 71 5.78 -5.19 2.23
C ALA A 71 4.69 -4.14 2.43
N PHE A 72 4.06 -4.12 3.61
CA PHE A 72 3.03 -3.15 3.96
C PHE A 72 3.58 -1.73 3.96
N VAL A 73 4.69 -1.49 4.67
CA VAL A 73 5.32 -0.16 4.79
C VAL A 73 5.78 0.36 3.43
N ILE A 74 6.40 -0.49 2.61
CA ILE A 74 6.90 -0.05 1.30
C ILE A 74 5.75 0.21 0.32
N CYS A 75 4.66 -0.56 0.37
CA CYS A 75 3.46 -0.28 -0.41
C CYS A 75 2.85 1.07 -0.01
N CYS A 76 2.77 1.36 1.30
CA CYS A 76 2.34 2.66 1.81
C CYS A 76 3.26 3.81 1.33
N MET A 77 4.58 3.58 1.33
CA MET A 77 5.54 4.56 0.84
C MET A 77 5.38 4.82 -0.66
N ILE A 78 5.21 3.78 -1.48
CA ILE A 78 5.01 3.92 -2.93
C ILE A 78 3.66 4.60 -3.23
N ALA A 79 2.59 4.25 -2.50
CA ALA A 79 1.29 4.92 -2.61
C ALA A 79 1.40 6.42 -2.35
N SER A 80 2.25 6.82 -1.41
CA SER A 80 2.51 8.23 -1.08
C SER A 80 3.16 9.01 -2.23
N TYR A 81 3.74 8.33 -3.23
CA TYR A 81 4.34 8.94 -4.42
C TYR A 81 3.33 9.25 -5.53
N GLY A 82 2.06 8.83 -5.38
CA GLY A 82 1.03 8.90 -6.42
C GLY A 82 0.89 10.25 -7.12
N MET A 83 1.13 11.35 -6.40
CA MET A 83 1.04 12.71 -6.94
C MET A 83 2.39 13.42 -7.11
N THR A 84 3.50 12.76 -6.74
CA THR A 84 4.86 13.32 -6.85
C THR A 84 5.47 13.21 -8.24
N ALA A 85 4.98 12.26 -9.06
CA ALA A 85 5.57 11.89 -10.35
C ALA A 85 5.32 12.98 -11.41
N LEU A 86 4.07 13.39 -11.61
CA LEU A 86 3.69 14.44 -12.55
C LEU A 86 2.62 15.32 -11.91
N GLY A 87 2.77 16.64 -12.04
CA GLY A 87 1.74 17.58 -11.59
C GLY A 87 0.51 17.53 -12.49
N SER A 88 -0.66 17.92 -11.96
CA SER A 88 -1.92 17.95 -12.71
C SER A 88 -1.87 18.86 -13.95
N GLN A 89 -1.02 19.89 -13.96
CA GLN A 89 -0.82 20.77 -15.11
C GLN A 89 -0.13 20.06 -16.29
N GLN A 90 0.87 19.19 -16.01
CA GLN A 90 1.52 18.38 -17.04
C GLN A 90 0.57 17.29 -17.55
N MET A 91 -0.27 16.72 -16.67
CA MET A 91 -1.32 15.78 -17.06
C MET A 91 -2.42 16.41 -17.90
N SER A 92 -2.74 17.68 -17.65
CA SER A 92 -3.70 18.41 -18.47
C SER A 92 -3.23 18.57 -19.92
N LYS A 93 -1.93 18.73 -20.14
CA LYS A 93 -1.35 18.83 -21.49
C LYS A 93 -1.42 17.52 -22.28
N LEU A 94 -1.54 16.39 -21.59
CA LEU A 94 -1.72 15.06 -22.20
C LEU A 94 -3.18 14.78 -22.59
N GLY A 95 -4.11 15.73 -22.38
CA GLY A 95 -5.49 15.62 -22.87
C GLY A 95 -6.35 14.53 -22.21
N ILE A 96 -5.88 13.88 -21.14
CA ILE A 96 -6.58 12.73 -20.55
C ILE A 96 -7.70 13.15 -19.60
N SER A 97 -8.79 12.37 -19.53
CA SER A 97 -9.82 12.57 -18.51
C SER A 97 -9.28 12.41 -17.08
N VAL A 98 -9.92 13.07 -16.11
CA VAL A 98 -9.56 12.95 -14.68
C VAL A 98 -9.66 11.51 -14.18
N LEU A 99 -10.70 10.79 -14.60
CA LEU A 99 -10.93 9.40 -14.20
C LEU A 99 -9.76 8.52 -14.63
N LYS A 100 -9.30 8.67 -15.88
CA LYS A 100 -8.14 7.92 -16.40
C LYS A 100 -6.86 8.28 -15.65
N GLU A 101 -6.63 9.57 -15.39
CA GLU A 101 -5.48 10.02 -14.60
C GLU A 101 -5.45 9.35 -13.22
N TRP A 102 -6.58 9.42 -12.51
CA TRP A 102 -6.73 8.83 -11.18
C TRP A 102 -6.54 7.30 -11.22
N ALA A 103 -7.19 6.62 -12.17
CA ALA A 103 -7.11 5.17 -12.29
C ALA A 103 -5.69 4.70 -12.59
N VAL A 104 -4.97 5.34 -13.53
CA VAL A 104 -3.59 4.98 -13.84
C VAL A 104 -2.67 5.20 -12.64
N ARG A 105 -2.84 6.31 -11.90
CA ARG A 105 -2.07 6.56 -10.68
C ARG A 105 -2.37 5.51 -9.62
N TRP A 106 -3.64 5.18 -9.39
CA TRP A 106 -4.01 4.15 -8.42
C TRP A 106 -3.43 2.78 -8.81
N ILE A 107 -3.49 2.40 -10.09
CA ILE A 107 -2.91 1.15 -10.57
C ILE A 107 -1.39 1.11 -10.34
N LEU A 108 -0.66 2.16 -10.75
CA LEU A 108 0.80 2.18 -10.70
C LEU A 108 1.37 2.34 -9.29
N PHE A 109 0.69 3.07 -8.41
CA PHE A 109 1.21 3.42 -7.09
C PHE A 109 0.57 2.63 -5.95
N VAL A 110 -0.56 1.96 -6.18
CA VAL A 110 -1.26 1.16 -5.17
C VAL A 110 -1.38 -0.29 -5.61
N LEU A 111 -2.15 -0.57 -6.66
CA LEU A 111 -2.50 -1.95 -7.01
C LEU A 111 -1.28 -2.80 -7.37
N LEU A 112 -0.45 -2.31 -8.30
CA LEU A 112 0.69 -3.06 -8.82
C LEU A 112 1.77 -3.30 -7.75
N PRO A 113 2.16 -2.31 -6.92
CA PRO A 113 3.05 -2.56 -5.78
C PRO A 113 2.51 -3.58 -4.79
N VAL A 114 1.22 -3.50 -4.42
CA VAL A 114 0.61 -4.46 -3.48
C VAL A 114 0.66 -5.88 -4.05
N LEU A 115 0.25 -6.07 -5.30
CA LEU A 115 0.31 -7.38 -5.95
C LEU A 115 1.74 -7.90 -6.05
N PHE A 116 2.69 -7.03 -6.42
CA PHE A 116 4.10 -7.39 -6.52
C PHE A 116 4.67 -7.86 -5.18
N PHE A 117 4.54 -7.07 -4.11
CA PHE A 117 5.15 -7.43 -2.83
C PHE A 117 4.48 -8.62 -2.18
N VAL A 118 3.15 -8.76 -2.29
CA VAL A 118 2.46 -9.96 -1.80
C VAL A 118 2.98 -11.21 -2.54
N ALA A 119 3.15 -11.14 -3.86
CA ALA A 119 3.74 -12.24 -4.63
C ALA A 119 5.19 -12.53 -4.22
N ILE A 120 6.01 -11.51 -3.97
CA ILE A 120 7.41 -11.67 -3.53
C ILE A 120 7.50 -12.32 -2.15
N VAL A 121 6.65 -11.94 -1.20
CA VAL A 121 6.66 -12.54 0.14
C VAL A 121 6.36 -14.04 0.04
N HIS A 122 5.35 -14.43 -0.74
CA HIS A 122 5.04 -15.85 -1.00
C HIS A 122 6.12 -16.57 -1.83
N LEU A 123 6.83 -15.86 -2.70
CA LEU A 123 7.96 -16.44 -3.43
C LEU A 123 9.14 -16.75 -2.48
N PHE A 124 9.47 -15.83 -1.56
CA PHE A 124 10.53 -16.05 -0.57
C PHE A 124 10.20 -17.15 0.43
N ASP A 125 8.92 -17.33 0.72
CA ASP A 125 8.37 -18.44 1.50
C ASP A 125 8.61 -19.79 0.78
N ASN A 126 8.10 -19.92 -0.45
CA ASN A 126 8.29 -21.11 -1.28
C ASN A 126 9.76 -21.50 -1.50
N ILE A 127 10.66 -20.52 -1.67
CA ILE A 127 12.10 -20.78 -1.84
C ILE A 127 12.76 -21.21 -0.52
N GLY A 128 12.26 -20.72 0.62
CA GLY A 128 12.79 -21.04 1.95
C GLY A 128 12.53 -22.46 2.40
N GLY A 129 11.51 -23.12 1.86
CA GLY A 129 11.01 -24.38 2.41
C GLY A 129 10.41 -24.23 3.80
N ASP A 130 10.12 -22.98 4.21
CA ASP A 130 9.61 -22.62 5.52
C ASP A 130 8.09 -22.96 5.57
N SER A 131 7.73 -23.98 6.33
CA SER A 131 6.37 -24.33 6.79
C SER A 131 5.32 -24.90 5.82
N PRO A 132 4.73 -26.08 6.13
CA PRO A 132 3.47 -26.55 5.53
C PRO A 132 2.23 -25.77 6.03
N TYR A 133 2.39 -24.82 6.97
CA TYR A 133 1.30 -24.14 7.67
C TYR A 133 0.85 -22.81 7.06
N ILE A 134 1.53 -22.28 6.04
CA ILE A 134 1.15 -21.01 5.40
C ILE A 134 0.89 -21.24 3.92
N THR A 135 -0.23 -21.89 3.63
CA THR A 135 -0.69 -22.14 2.24
C THR A 135 -1.71 -21.11 1.75
N HIS A 136 -2.04 -20.09 2.54
CA HIS A 136 -3.09 -19.14 2.19
C HIS A 136 -2.67 -17.68 2.39
N LEU A 137 -2.90 -16.86 1.36
CA LEU A 137 -2.84 -15.39 1.34
C LEU A 137 -3.46 -14.71 2.58
N PHE A 138 -4.32 -15.45 3.29
CA PHE A 138 -5.18 -15.04 4.40
C PHE A 138 -4.72 -15.54 5.79
N GLY A 139 -3.64 -16.33 5.87
CA GLY A 139 -3.18 -16.98 7.10
C GLY A 139 -2.15 -16.18 7.91
N VAL A 140 -1.56 -15.15 7.32
CA VAL A 140 -0.49 -14.37 7.98
C VAL A 140 -1.09 -13.22 8.79
N ARG A 141 -0.69 -13.11 10.06
CA ARG A 141 -1.05 -12.00 10.94
C ARG A 141 -0.19 -10.78 10.60
N LEU A 142 -0.81 -9.61 10.53
CA LEU A 142 -0.10 -8.33 10.47
C LEU A 142 -0.35 -7.65 11.81
N PHE A 143 0.72 -7.29 12.54
CA PHE A 143 0.67 -6.89 13.96
C PHE A 143 0.10 -8.00 14.87
N ASN A 144 -0.08 -7.73 16.17
CA ASN A 144 -0.80 -8.61 17.10
C ASN A 144 -2.32 -8.60 16.83
N LEU A 145 -2.72 -8.78 15.59
CA LEU A 145 -4.10 -8.80 15.11
C LEU A 145 -4.41 -10.12 14.41
N LEU A 146 -5.69 -10.40 14.17
CA LEU A 146 -6.10 -11.61 13.46
C LEU A 146 -5.62 -11.59 11.99
N ALA A 147 -5.26 -12.77 11.49
CA ALA A 147 -4.76 -12.96 10.11
C ALA A 147 -5.73 -12.45 9.03
N CYS A 148 -7.04 -12.52 9.30
CA CYS A 148 -8.07 -12.02 8.39
C CYS A 148 -8.01 -10.51 8.11
N TYR A 149 -7.25 -9.74 8.89
CA TYR A 149 -7.11 -8.29 8.69
C TYR A 149 -6.01 -7.88 7.72
N THR A 150 -5.11 -8.78 7.33
CA THR A 150 -3.93 -8.40 6.54
C THR A 150 -4.27 -7.69 5.24
N LEU A 151 -5.14 -8.27 4.39
CA LEU A 151 -5.56 -7.62 3.14
C LEU A 151 -6.37 -6.32 3.36
N PRO A 152 -7.38 -6.29 4.25
CA PRO A 152 -8.06 -5.05 4.62
C PRO A 152 -7.10 -3.95 5.09
N LEU A 153 -6.05 -4.29 5.84
CA LEU A 153 -5.04 -3.34 6.30
C LEU A 153 -4.18 -2.84 5.14
N PHE A 154 -3.74 -3.71 4.23
CA PHE A 154 -3.05 -3.28 3.00
C PHE A 154 -3.89 -2.31 2.19
N PHE A 155 -5.17 -2.63 1.99
CA PHE A 155 -6.09 -1.78 1.23
C PHE A 155 -6.32 -0.44 1.93
N PHE A 156 -6.52 -0.45 3.24
CA PHE A 156 -6.67 0.75 4.06
C PHE A 156 -5.43 1.64 4.04
N GLY A 157 -4.26 1.08 4.38
CA GLY A 157 -3.01 1.82 4.47
C GLY A 157 -2.64 2.45 3.13
N THR A 158 -2.66 1.65 2.05
CA THR A 158 -2.30 2.18 0.72
C THR A 158 -3.30 3.21 0.20
N SER A 159 -4.60 3.01 0.43
CA SER A 159 -5.63 4.01 0.06
C SER A 159 -5.47 5.31 0.86
N PHE A 160 -5.17 5.21 2.16
CA PHE A 160 -4.89 6.35 3.01
C PHE A 160 -3.67 7.13 2.52
N PHE A 161 -2.52 6.48 2.31
CA PHE A 161 -1.32 7.17 1.86
C PHE A 161 -1.45 7.75 0.45
N PHE A 162 -2.21 7.08 -0.43
CA PHE A 162 -2.57 7.62 -1.73
C PHE A 162 -3.41 8.90 -1.61
N LEU A 163 -4.43 8.91 -0.75
CA LEU A 163 -5.20 10.11 -0.43
C LEU A 163 -4.31 11.23 0.13
N ILE A 164 -3.45 10.94 1.11
CA ILE A 164 -2.55 11.93 1.70
C ILE A 164 -1.62 12.55 0.65
N SER A 165 -1.17 11.78 -0.33
CA SER A 165 -0.38 12.28 -1.45
C SER A 165 -1.12 13.34 -2.28
N THR A 166 -2.45 13.32 -2.30
CA THR A 166 -3.25 14.35 -2.97
C THR A 166 -3.20 15.70 -2.26
N PHE A 167 -2.98 15.73 -0.94
CA PHE A 167 -2.83 16.97 -0.17
C PHE A 167 -1.39 17.46 -0.16
N PHE A 168 -0.44 16.57 0.13
CA PHE A 168 0.97 16.93 0.31
C PHE A 168 1.81 16.36 -0.84
N LYS A 169 2.37 17.23 -1.68
CA LYS A 169 3.28 16.81 -2.76
C LYS A 169 4.66 16.38 -2.27
N ARG A 170 5.14 16.90 -1.14
CA ARG A 170 6.43 16.53 -0.54
C ARG A 170 6.16 16.04 0.87
N LEU A 171 6.94 15.05 1.32
CA LEU A 171 6.82 14.46 2.68
C LEU A 171 5.44 13.83 2.96
N SER A 172 4.66 13.48 1.94
CA SER A 172 3.35 12.81 2.06
C SER A 172 3.40 11.59 2.98
N PHE A 173 4.44 10.77 2.83
CA PHE A 173 4.67 9.62 3.69
C PHE A 173 4.86 10.02 5.16
N LEU A 174 5.64 11.06 5.46
CA LEU A 174 5.87 11.48 6.85
C LEU A 174 4.60 12.03 7.49
N PHE A 175 3.83 12.85 6.77
CA PHE A 175 2.55 13.36 7.28
C PHE A 175 1.53 12.24 7.48
N GLY A 176 1.42 11.32 6.51
CA GLY A 176 0.53 10.17 6.64
C GLY A 176 0.92 9.28 7.83
N ALA A 177 2.22 9.00 7.98
CA ALA A 177 2.74 8.20 9.09
C ALA A 177 2.49 8.88 10.44
N LEU A 178 2.66 10.21 10.53
CA LEU A 178 2.38 10.97 11.74
C LEU A 178 0.90 10.91 12.13
N ILE A 179 -0.01 11.05 11.15
CA ILE A 179 -1.46 10.95 11.37
C ILE A 179 -1.83 9.54 11.88
N LEU A 180 -1.30 8.49 11.24
CA LEU A 180 -1.54 7.11 11.68
C LEU A 180 -0.95 6.85 13.07
N LEU A 181 0.24 7.38 13.37
CA LEU A 181 0.84 7.25 14.69
C LEU A 181 -0.03 7.89 15.76
N ILE A 182 -0.54 9.10 15.53
CA ILE A 182 -1.47 9.78 16.45
C ILE A 182 -2.75 8.95 16.62
N ALA A 183 -3.32 8.43 15.52
CA ALA A 183 -4.51 7.59 15.58
C ALA A 183 -4.28 6.30 16.40
N LEU A 184 -3.12 5.65 16.21
CA LEU A 184 -2.72 4.47 16.97
C LEU A 184 -2.51 4.78 18.45
N LEU A 185 -1.93 5.94 18.77
CA LEU A 185 -1.79 6.38 20.17
C LEU A 185 -3.17 6.61 20.81
N ILE A 186 -4.10 7.25 20.11
CA ILE A 186 -5.48 7.43 20.60
C ILE A 186 -6.15 6.08 20.82
N LEU A 187 -6.10 5.18 19.83
CA LEU A 187 -6.61 3.81 19.95
C LEU A 187 -6.02 3.08 21.15
N ARG A 188 -4.70 3.22 21.37
CA ARG A 188 -4.00 2.61 22.51
C ARG A 188 -4.46 3.19 23.85
N THR A 189 -4.71 4.50 23.94
CA THR A 189 -5.22 5.14 25.16
C THR A 189 -6.68 4.79 25.48
N LEU A 190 -7.48 4.45 24.46
CA LEU A 190 -8.87 4.03 24.62
C LEU A 190 -9.02 2.52 24.86
N GLN A 191 -7.94 1.76 24.68
CA GLN A 191 -7.95 0.32 24.89
C GLN A 191 -8.07 0.00 26.39
N PRO A 192 -8.98 -0.91 26.80
CA PRO A 192 -9.08 -1.32 28.20
C PRO A 192 -7.78 -1.96 28.70
N GLU A 193 -7.44 -1.71 29.97
CA GLU A 193 -6.32 -2.36 30.65
C GLU A 193 -6.52 -3.89 30.63
N GLY A 194 -5.55 -4.61 30.05
CA GLY A 194 -5.65 -6.06 29.83
C GLY A 194 -5.93 -6.48 28.38
N GLY A 195 -6.27 -5.53 27.50
CA GLY A 195 -6.53 -5.81 26.08
C GLY A 195 -7.86 -6.52 25.82
N PHE A 196 -8.03 -7.01 24.59
CA PHE A 196 -9.22 -7.79 24.20
C PHE A 196 -8.85 -9.27 24.21
N SER A 197 -9.77 -10.13 24.69
CA SER A 197 -9.60 -11.59 24.55
C SER A 197 -9.66 -12.01 23.07
N ASP A 198 -9.04 -13.13 22.72
CA ASP A 198 -9.04 -13.64 21.35
C ASP A 198 -10.47 -13.88 20.81
N GLU A 199 -11.39 -14.36 21.67
CA GLU A 199 -12.80 -14.53 21.33
C GLU A 199 -13.51 -13.19 21.05
N ALA A 200 -13.21 -12.15 21.84
CA ALA A 200 -13.73 -10.81 21.60
C ALA A 200 -13.16 -10.23 20.29
N MET A 201 -11.88 -10.48 19.99
CA MET A 201 -11.26 -10.04 18.75
C MET A 201 -11.82 -10.79 17.52
N GLN A 202 -12.11 -12.08 17.63
CA GLN A 202 -12.76 -12.86 16.56
C GLN A 202 -14.20 -12.41 16.31
N SER A 203 -14.99 -12.19 17.36
CA SER A 203 -16.39 -11.74 17.20
C SER A 203 -16.50 -10.34 16.59
N ALA A 204 -15.54 -9.46 16.88
CA ALA A 204 -15.46 -8.12 16.29
C ALA A 204 -14.83 -8.09 14.88
N ALA A 205 -14.33 -9.22 14.35
CA ALA A 205 -13.53 -9.23 13.14
C ALA A 205 -14.26 -8.79 11.89
N GLN A 206 -15.47 -9.31 11.66
CA GLN A 206 -16.26 -8.96 10.48
C GLN A 206 -16.63 -7.45 10.46
N PRO A 207 -17.13 -6.86 11.56
CA PRO A 207 -17.35 -5.41 11.63
C PRO A 207 -16.10 -4.58 11.33
N VAL A 208 -14.94 -4.95 11.88
CA VAL A 208 -13.68 -4.21 11.67
C VAL A 208 -13.22 -4.30 10.21
N ILE A 209 -13.30 -5.49 9.61
CA ILE A 209 -13.01 -5.68 8.17
C ILE A 209 -13.92 -4.81 7.32
N GLY A 210 -15.23 -4.85 7.58
CA GLY A 210 -16.21 -4.02 6.88
C GLY A 210 -15.90 -2.53 6.99
N PHE A 211 -15.57 -2.07 8.21
CA PHE A 211 -15.15 -0.68 8.45
C PHE A 211 -13.91 -0.29 7.63
N LEU A 212 -12.84 -1.10 7.68
CA LEU A 212 -11.61 -0.84 6.94
C LEU A 212 -11.88 -0.74 5.44
N VAL A 213 -12.67 -1.66 4.88
CA VAL A 213 -13.02 -1.67 3.45
C VAL A 213 -13.82 -0.42 3.08
N VAL A 214 -14.87 -0.09 3.83
CA VAL A 214 -15.72 1.08 3.55
C VAL A 214 -14.90 2.36 3.60
N VAL A 215 -14.08 2.55 4.64
CA VAL A 215 -13.24 3.73 4.78
C VAL A 215 -12.21 3.83 3.66
N SER A 216 -11.62 2.71 3.24
CA SER A 216 -10.69 2.67 2.10
C SER A 216 -11.36 3.15 0.81
N VAL A 217 -12.57 2.68 0.52
CA VAL A 217 -13.35 3.11 -0.65
C VAL A 217 -13.67 4.60 -0.59
N LEU A 218 -14.04 5.12 0.58
CA LEU A 218 -14.27 6.56 0.77
C LEU A 218 -13.00 7.38 0.55
N MET A 219 -11.84 6.91 1.01
CA MET A 219 -10.55 7.57 0.76
C MET A 219 -10.21 7.60 -0.73
N LEU A 220 -10.49 6.51 -1.45
CA LEU A 220 -10.31 6.45 -2.90
C LEU A 220 -11.26 7.42 -3.63
N ALA A 221 -12.54 7.44 -3.27
CA ALA A 221 -13.50 8.39 -3.83
C ALA A 221 -13.10 9.85 -3.56
N LEU A 222 -12.63 10.14 -2.35
CA LEU A 222 -12.15 11.46 -1.96
C LEU A 222 -10.88 11.85 -2.73
N SER A 223 -9.95 10.91 -2.92
CA SER A 223 -8.74 11.16 -3.70
C SER A 223 -9.06 11.52 -5.16
N TYR A 224 -10.04 10.85 -5.77
CA TYR A 224 -10.56 11.20 -7.09
C TYR A 224 -11.16 12.61 -7.09
N TYR A 225 -12.03 12.91 -6.13
CA TYR A 225 -12.68 14.22 -6.01
C TYR A 225 -11.66 15.36 -5.89
N ILE A 226 -10.60 15.18 -5.10
CA ILE A 226 -9.55 16.20 -4.93
C ILE A 226 -8.79 16.43 -6.23
N ILE A 227 -8.44 15.38 -6.98
CA ILE A 227 -7.76 15.53 -8.28
C ILE A 227 -8.67 16.25 -9.26
N TRP A 228 -9.96 15.87 -9.31
CA TRP A 228 -10.96 16.54 -10.14
C TRP A 228 -11.08 18.04 -9.81
N TRP A 229 -11.20 18.37 -8.51
CA TRP A 229 -11.30 19.74 -8.04
C TRP A 229 -10.08 20.57 -8.45
N LYS A 230 -8.87 20.06 -8.22
CA LYS A 230 -7.62 20.74 -8.61
C LYS A 230 -7.54 21.00 -10.11
N ARG A 231 -8.11 20.12 -10.92
CA ARG A 231 -8.12 20.28 -12.38
C ARG A 231 -9.12 21.35 -12.82
N LYS A 232 -10.28 21.41 -12.18
CA LYS A 232 -11.28 22.45 -12.41
C LYS A 232 -10.73 23.83 -12.06
N GLU A 233 -10.04 23.95 -10.92
CA GLU A 233 -9.40 25.20 -10.48
C GLU A 233 -8.31 25.66 -11.47
N GLN A 234 -7.53 24.73 -12.02
CA GLN A 234 -6.52 25.04 -13.04
C GLN A 234 -7.13 25.53 -14.35
N ALA A 235 -8.23 24.92 -14.80
CA ALA A 235 -8.94 25.38 -15.99
C ALA A 235 -9.53 26.79 -15.81
N ALA A 236 -9.94 27.17 -14.60
CA ALA A 236 -10.48 28.50 -14.30
C ALA A 236 -9.40 29.61 -14.21
N THR A 237 -8.13 29.23 -14.06
CA THR A 237 -7.00 30.15 -13.81
C THR A 237 -6.03 30.28 -14.98
N THR A 238 -6.26 29.52 -16.07
CA THR A 238 -5.46 29.62 -17.29
C THR A 238 -6.19 30.57 -18.26
N PRO A 239 -5.63 31.74 -18.60
CA PRO A 239 -6.25 32.72 -19.51
C PRO A 239 -6.35 32.23 -20.95
#